data_AF-A0A7W9B1S1-F1
#
_entry.id   AF-A0A7W9B1S1-F1
#
_cell.length_a   1.000
_cell.length_b   1.000
_cell.length_c   1.000
_cell.angle_alpha   90.00
_cell.angle_beta   90.00
_cell.angle_gamma   90.00
#
_symmetry.space_group_name_H-M   'P 1'
#
loop_
_entity.id
_entity.type
_entity.pdbx_description
1 polymer ?
#
loop_
_entity_poly.entity_id
_entity_poly.type
_entity_poly.pdbx_seq_one_letter_code
_entity_poly.pdbx_strand_id
1 'polypeptide(L)' 'DVLLSQGKSVGEAVRTIGVTQFTYYRWRKEFGGLKGDQVKRLKELEKENDRLRKAVSDLTLEKLILKEAASGNY' A
#
# COMPACT_ATOMS: atom_id res chain seq x y z
N ASP A 1 -15.70 0.42 8.56
CA ASP A 1 -15.48 -1.02 8.82
C ASP A 1 -15.11 -1.42 10.25
N VAL A 2 -14.61 -0.53 11.12
CA VAL A 2 -14.15 -0.88 12.48
C VAL A 2 -15.17 -1.68 13.32
N LEU A 3 -16.44 -1.25 13.37
CA LEU A 3 -17.48 -1.96 14.14
C LEU A 3 -17.84 -3.33 13.55
N LEU A 4 -17.75 -3.49 12.22
CA LEU A 4 -17.98 -4.77 11.55
C LEU A 4 -16.79 -5.72 11.73
N SER A 5 -15.55 -5.21 11.72
CA SER A 5 -14.37 -6.00 12.04
C SER A 5 -14.33 -6.46 13.50
N GLN A 6 -15.10 -5.81 14.37
CA GLN A 6 -15.32 -6.23 15.77
C GLN A 6 -16.49 -7.22 15.92
N GLY A 7 -17.06 -7.72 14.82
CA GLY A 7 -18.10 -8.75 14.83
C GLY A 7 -19.53 -8.25 15.04
N LYS A 8 -19.76 -6.93 15.14
CA LYS A 8 -21.12 -6.38 15.25
C LYS A 8 -21.85 -6.48 13.91
N SER A 9 -23.17 -6.64 13.96
CA SER A 9 -24.01 -6.60 12.75
C SER A 9 -24.04 -5.20 12.14
N VAL A 10 -24.33 -5.10 10.83
CA VAL A 10 -24.55 -3.82 10.15
C VAL A 10 -25.66 -3.02 10.85
N GLY A 11 -26.74 -3.68 11.26
CA GLY A 11 -27.86 -3.06 11.97
C GLY A 11 -27.47 -2.41 13.31
N GLU A 12 -26.58 -3.04 14.08
CA GLU A 12 -26.05 -2.46 15.32
C GLU A 12 -25.08 -1.32 15.03
N ALA A 13 -24.21 -1.49 14.04
CA ALA A 13 -23.23 -0.49 13.67
C ALA A 13 -23.90 0.82 13.20
N VAL A 14 -24.91 0.74 12.33
CA VAL A 14 -25.60 1.93 11.82
C VAL A 14 -26.43 2.63 12.90
N ARG A 15 -27.04 1.87 13.82
CA ARG A 15 -27.73 2.44 14.99
C ARG A 15 -26.78 3.16 15.93
N THR A 16 -25.61 2.58 16.18
CA THR A 16 -24.58 3.16 17.06
C THR A 16 -24.08 4.51 16.54
N ILE A 17 -23.93 4.65 15.23
CA ILE A 17 -23.43 5.88 14.60
C ILE A 17 -24.56 6.81 14.11
N GLY A 18 -25.82 6.47 14.35
CA GLY A 18 -26.97 7.31 14.01
C GLY A 18 -27.27 7.45 12.51
N VAL A 19 -26.99 6.43 11.69
CA VAL A 19 -27.29 6.43 10.25
C VAL A 19 -28.23 5.31 9.84
N THR A 20 -28.80 5.41 8.64
CA THR A 20 -29.61 4.33 8.05
C THR A 20 -28.73 3.28 7.35
N GLN A 21 -29.22 2.04 7.27
CA GLN A 21 -28.54 0.98 6.49
C GLN A 21 -28.36 1.38 5.02
N PHE A 22 -29.32 2.09 4.44
CA PHE A 22 -29.23 2.60 3.08
C PHE A 22 -28.02 3.55 2.91
N THR A 23 -27.85 4.50 3.83
CA THR A 23 -26.71 5.43 3.82
C THR A 23 -25.40 4.68 3.96
N TYR A 24 -25.35 3.69 4.85
CA TYR A 24 -24.19 2.83 5.03
C TYR A 24 -23.78 2.10 3.74
N TYR A 25 -24.73 1.44 3.06
CA TYR A 25 -24.42 0.73 1.81
C TYR A 25 -24.03 1.68 0.67
N ARG A 26 -24.63 2.87 0.59
CA ARG A 26 -24.21 3.90 -0.38
C ARG A 26 -22.76 4.32 -0.14
N TRP A 27 -22.40 4.65 1.11
CA TRP A 27 -21.03 5.00 1.46
C TRP A 27 -20.06 3.85 1.25
N ARG A 28 -20.48 2.60 1.52
CA ARG A 28 -19.64 1.43 1.24
C ARG A 28 -19.39 1.26 -0.26
N LYS A 29 -20.37 1.53 -1.11
CA LYS A 29 -20.21 1.52 -2.57
C LYS A 29 -19.24 2.61 -3.05
N GLU A 30 -19.25 3.77 -2.39
CA GLU A 30 -18.48 4.95 -2.82
C GLU A 30 -17.06 5.02 -2.22
N PHE A 31 -16.89 4.50 -1.00
CA PHE A 31 -15.69 4.64 -0.17
C PHE A 31 -15.22 3.33 0.49
N GLY A 32 -15.98 2.24 0.40
CA GLY A 32 -15.76 1.01 1.18
C GLY A 32 -14.73 0.03 0.60
N GLY A 33 -13.95 0.44 -0.40
CA GLY A 33 -12.85 -0.35 -0.95
C GLY A 33 -11.80 0.54 -1.58
N LEU A 34 -10.58 0.01 -1.73
CA LEU A 34 -9.60 0.60 -2.64
C LEU A 34 -10.22 0.64 -4.03
N LYS A 35 -10.45 1.85 -4.54
CA LYS A 35 -10.98 2.04 -5.88
C LYS A 35 -9.98 1.42 -6.88
N GLY A 36 -10.47 0.93 -8.03
CA GLY A 36 -9.64 0.18 -8.98
C GLY A 36 -8.40 0.95 -9.47
N ASP A 37 -8.51 2.28 -9.55
CA ASP A 37 -7.42 3.22 -9.80
C ASP A 37 -6.38 3.23 -8.67
N GLN A 38 -6.80 3.18 -7.40
CA GLN A 38 -5.91 3.09 -6.26
C GLN A 38 -5.15 1.75 -6.22
N VAL A 39 -5.81 0.63 -6.56
CA VAL A 39 -5.15 -0.67 -6.69
C VAL A 39 -4.14 -0.66 -7.83
N LYS A 40 -4.50 -0.08 -8.98
CA LYS A 40 -3.60 0.07 -10.13
C LYS A 40 -2.37 0.91 -9.74
N ARG A 41 -2.58 2.04 -9.08
CA ARG A 41 -1.50 2.92 -8.61
C ARG A 41 -0.58 2.21 -7.62
N LEU A 42 -1.13 1.40 -6.72
CA LEU A 42 -0.35 0.65 -5.75
C LEU A 42 0.57 -0.37 -6.45
N LYS A 43 0.04 -1.13 -7.42
CA LYS A 43 0.84 -2.07 -8.23
C LYS A 43 1.94 -1.38 -9.04
N GLU A 44 1.66 -0.20 -9.60
CA GLU A 44 2.65 0.60 -10.32
C GLU A 44 3.78 1.06 -9.37
N LEU A 45 3.44 1.51 -8.17
CA LEU A 45 4.42 1.92 -7.16
C LEU A 45 5.26 0.75 -6.65
N GLU A 46 4.66 -0.42 -6.44
CA GLU A 46 5.40 -1.65 -6.07
C GLU A 46 6.42 -2.01 -7.14
N LYS A 47 6.01 -2.02 -8.42
CA LYS A 47 6.91 -2.31 -9.55
C LYS A 47 8.05 -1.30 -9.66
N GLU A 48 7.77 -0.03 -9.45
CA GLU A 48 8.80 1.01 -9.49
C GLU A 48 9.75 0.90 -8.29
N ASN A 49 9.25 0.56 -7.10
CA ASN A 49 10.09 0.31 -5.93
C ASN A 49 11.08 -0.83 -6.18
N ASP A 50 10.62 -1.93 -6.77
CA ASP A 50 11.48 -3.07 -7.11
C ASP A 50 12.58 -2.70 -8.10
N ARG A 51 12.23 -1.91 -9.13
CA ARG A 51 13.21 -1.39 -10.11
C ARG A 51 14.25 -0.50 -9.44
N LEU A 52 13.81 0.43 -8.60
CA LEU A 52 14.70 1.36 -7.89
C LEU A 52 15.61 0.60 -6.93
N ARG A 53 15.10 -0.38 -6.18
CA ARG A 53 15.91 -1.23 -5.30
C ARG A 53 16.98 -1.97 -6.07
N LYS A 54 16.65 -2.54 -7.23
CA LYS A 54 17.63 -3.21 -8.08
C LYS A 54 18.71 -2.25 -8.57
N ALA A 55 18.32 -1.11 -9.12
CA ALA A 55 19.27 -0.11 -9.61
C ALA A 55 20.21 0.40 -8.50
N VAL A 56 19.68 0.64 -7.30
CA VAL A 56 20.48 1.05 -6.14
C VAL A 56 21.48 -0.04 -5.73
N SER A 57 21.05 -1.31 -5.70
CA SER A 57 21.95 -2.43 -5.40
C SER A 57 23.07 -2.56 -6.42
N ASP A 58 22.75 -2.50 -7.71
CA ASP A 58 23.72 -2.61 -8.80
C ASP A 58 24.75 -1.47 -8.72
N LEU A 59 24.29 -0.22 -8.58
CA LEU A 59 25.16 0.95 -8.42
C LEU A 59 26.02 0.88 -7.14
N THR A 60 25.45 0.35 -6.05
CA THR A 60 26.19 0.19 -4.79
C THR A 60 27.30 -0.84 -4.97
N LEU A 61 27.02 -1.96 -5.65
CA LEU A 61 28.01 -2.99 -5.94
C LEU A 61 29.14 -2.44 -6.83
N GLU A 62 28.81 -1.75 -7.93
CA GLU A 62 29.80 -1.11 -8.81
C GLU A 62 30.69 -0.14 -8.04
N LYS A 63 30.10 0.70 -7.18
CA LYS A 63 30.84 1.64 -6.33
C LYS A 63 31.82 0.92 -5.40
N LEU A 64 31.41 -0.21 -4.81
CA LEU A 64 32.28 -1.00 -3.93
C LEU A 64 33.45 -1.61 -4.71
N ILE A 65 33.18 -2.20 -5.87
CA ILE A 65 34.22 -2.78 -6.75
C ILE A 65 35.24 -1.72 -7.15
N LEU A 66 34.77 -0.55 -7.60
CA LEU A 66 35.66 0.55 -7.99
C LEU A 66 36.48 1.07 -6.82
N LYS A 67 35.88 1.16 -5.63
CA LYS A 67 36.60 1.58 -4.42
C LYS A 67 37.67 0.57 -4.03
N GLU A 68 37.37 -0.72 -4.08
CA GLU A 68 38.33 -1.79 -3.76
C GLU A 68 39.49 -1.80 -4.76
N ALA A 69 39.20 -1.73 -6.06
CA ALA A 69 40.20 -1.64 -7.12
C ALA A 69 41.09 -0.39 -6.97
N ALA A 70 40.52 0.76 -6.60
CA ALA A 70 41.26 1.99 -6.35
C ALA A 70 42.06 1.96 -5.03
N SER A 71 41.63 1.17 -4.04
CA SER A 71 42.30 1.07 -2.74
C SER A 71 43.55 0.20 -2.74
N GLY A 72 43.80 -0.56 -3.82
CA GLY A 72 45.07 -1.24 -4.12
C GLY A 72 45.67 -2.06 -2.97
N ASN A 73 45.58 -3.38 -3.03
CA ASN A 73 46.51 -4.25 -2.29
C ASN A 73 47.87 -4.23 -3.01
N TYR A 74 48.69 -3.21 -2.74
CA TYR A 74 50.13 -3.17 -3.05
C TYR A 74 50.91 -2.93 -1.76
#